data_AF-A0A0F2PVB0-F1
#
_entry.id   AF-A0A0F2PVB0-F1
#
_cell.length_a   1.000
_cell.length_b   1.000
_cell.length_c   1.000
_cell.angle_alpha   90.00
_cell.angle_beta   90.00
_cell.angle_gamma   90.00
#
_symmetry.space_group_name_H-M   'P 1'
#
loop_
_entity.id
_entity.type
_entity.pdbx_description
1 polymer ?
#
loop_
_entity_poly.entity_id
_entity_poly.type
_entity_poly.pdbx_seq_one_letter_code
_entity_poly.pdbx_strand_id
1 'polypeptide(L)'
;MYEADPEDARIMAWFLTGLRREAHRLAKKHRRLKKRELLILDGPVKWNVENDGIAMVDTVAAVVDTFTEAEESIYIHDMLSTLTSQQQKVIMATIIKGATEREVALELGMSQPAVHQMKERALNRLRKKLYPG
;
A
#
# COMPACT_ATOMS: atom_id res chain seq x y z
N MET A 1 -10.23 55.73 27.09
CA MET A 1 -9.80 55.65 25.67
C MET A 1 -8.30 55.45 25.72
N TYR A 2 -7.80 54.25 25.43
CA TYR A 2 -6.35 53.97 25.53
C TYR A 2 -5.71 54.57 24.26
N GLU A 3 -5.12 55.77 24.39
CA GLU A 3 -4.32 56.35 23.30
C GLU A 3 -3.11 55.45 23.10
N ALA A 4 -2.97 54.90 21.90
CA ALA A 4 -1.80 54.09 21.56
C ALA A 4 -0.55 54.98 21.65
N ASP A 5 0.38 54.61 22.52
CA ASP A 5 1.64 55.31 22.70
C ASP A 5 2.37 55.36 21.34
N PRO A 6 2.81 56.54 20.86
CA PRO A 6 3.59 56.65 19.64
C PRO A 6 4.85 55.76 19.65
N GLU A 7 5.40 55.41 20.81
CA GLU A 7 6.49 54.43 20.93
C GLU A 7 6.01 52.99 20.64
N ASP A 8 4.86 52.58 21.17
CA ASP A 8 4.25 51.29 20.89
C ASP A 8 3.92 51.13 19.40
N ALA A 9 3.42 52.19 18.76
CA ALA A 9 3.16 52.20 17.33
C ALA A 9 4.44 51.99 16.50
N ARG A 10 5.56 52.59 16.91
CA ARG A 10 6.87 52.39 16.26
C ARG A 10 7.41 50.98 16.47
N ILE A 11 7.28 50.44 17.67
CA ILE A 11 7.69 49.07 18.00
C ILE A 11 6.88 48.07 17.17
N MET A 12 5.56 48.23 17.11
CA MET A 12 4.68 47.39 16.29
C MET A 12 5.01 47.48 14.80
N ALA A 13 5.29 48.67 14.28
CA ALA A 13 5.71 48.84 12.89
C ALA A 13 7.04 48.12 12.59
N TRP A 14 7.99 48.14 13.52
CA TRP A 14 9.26 47.41 13.38
C TRP A 14 9.04 45.89 13.38
N PHE A 15 8.23 45.37 14.31
CA PHE A 15 7.88 43.94 14.37
C PHE A 15 7.17 43.46 13.11
N LEU A 16 6.17 44.21 12.62
CA LEU A 16 5.46 43.88 11.38
C LEU A 16 6.40 43.86 10.17
N THR A 17 7.35 44.80 10.13
CA THR A 17 8.38 44.85 9.08
C THR A 17 9.31 43.63 9.15
N GLY A 18 9.73 43.24 10.36
CA GLY A 18 10.53 42.04 10.60
C GLY A 18 9.81 40.76 10.18
N LEU A 19 8.56 40.59 10.61
CA LEU A 19 7.71 39.46 10.23
C LEU A 19 7.52 39.36 8.73
N ARG A 20 7.27 40.49 8.04
CA ARG A 20 7.14 40.52 6.59
C ARG A 20 8.41 40.09 5.87
N ARG A 21 9.58 40.53 6.35
CA ARG A 21 10.87 40.14 5.78
C ARG A 21 11.15 38.66 6.00
N GLU A 22 10.87 38.14 7.20
CA GLU A 22 11.06 36.73 7.51
C GLU A 22 10.10 35.82 6.73
N ALA A 23 8.82 36.20 6.62
CA ALA A 23 7.85 35.50 5.79
C ALA A 23 8.32 35.46 4.31
N HIS A 24 8.82 36.58 3.79
CA HIS A 24 9.38 36.65 2.45
C HIS A 24 10.62 35.76 2.28
N ARG A 25 11.54 35.77 3.26
CA ARG A 25 12.74 34.92 3.29
C ARG A 25 12.36 33.44 3.29
N LEU A 26 11.41 33.05 4.13
CA LEU A 26 10.92 31.69 4.25
C LEU A 26 10.23 31.23 2.96
N ALA A 27 9.36 32.06 2.37
CA ALA A 27 8.72 31.76 1.10
C ALA A 27 9.76 31.57 -0.03
N LYS A 28 10.80 32.41 -0.08
CA LYS A 28 11.92 32.26 -1.04
C LYS A 28 12.69 30.97 -0.81
N LYS A 29 12.93 30.56 0.44
CA LYS A 29 13.56 29.27 0.79
C LYS A 29 12.70 28.10 0.34
N HIS A 30 11.40 28.08 0.65
CA HIS A 30 10.48 27.03 0.21
C HIS A 30 10.35 26.95 -1.30
N ARG A 31 10.32 28.08 -2.02
CA ARG A 31 10.34 28.07 -3.50
C ARG A 31 11.63 27.47 -4.06
N ARG A 32 12.78 27.74 -3.44
CA ARG A 32 14.07 27.14 -3.85
C ARG A 32 14.12 25.64 -3.56
N LEU A 33 13.61 25.22 -2.41
CA LEU A 33 13.46 23.81 -2.07
C LEU A 33 12.54 23.12 -3.06
N LYS A 34 11.30 23.60 -3.27
CA LYS A 34 10.39 23.08 -4.29
C LYS A 34 10.99 23.03 -5.70
N LYS A 35 11.80 24.03 -6.10
CA LYS A 35 12.49 24.00 -7.41
C LYS A 35 13.61 22.96 -7.49
N ARG A 36 14.27 22.65 -6.37
CA ARG A 36 15.32 21.62 -6.27
C ARG A 36 14.73 20.22 -6.03
N GLU A 37 13.56 20.17 -5.40
CA GLU A 37 12.79 18.98 -5.03
C GLU A 37 11.73 18.63 -6.07
N LEU A 38 11.61 19.37 -7.19
CA LEU A 38 11.04 18.79 -8.39
C LEU A 38 11.93 17.61 -8.72
N LEU A 39 11.50 16.42 -8.31
CA LEU A 39 12.21 15.19 -8.58
C LEU A 39 12.34 15.13 -10.10
N ILE A 40 13.50 14.70 -10.59
CA ILE A 40 13.72 14.55 -12.05
C ILE A 40 12.59 13.73 -12.68
N LEU A 41 11.95 12.87 -11.88
CA LEU A 41 10.83 12.01 -12.20
C LEU A 41 9.47 12.73 -12.29
N ASP A 42 9.26 13.87 -11.63
CA ASP A 42 8.02 14.67 -11.74
C ASP A 42 8.02 15.60 -12.97
N GLY A 43 9.16 15.67 -13.68
CA GLY A 43 9.30 16.46 -14.90
C GLY A 43 8.65 15.79 -16.11
N PRO A 44 8.25 16.57 -17.13
CA PRO A 44 7.67 16.03 -18.35
C PRO A 44 8.69 15.18 -19.11
N VAL A 45 8.21 14.13 -19.77
CA VAL A 45 9.04 13.28 -20.63
C VAL A 45 9.49 14.07 -21.86
N LYS A 46 10.78 14.42 -21.92
CA LYS A 46 11.36 15.23 -23.02
C LYS A 46 11.36 14.53 -24.39
N TRP A 47 11.06 13.24 -24.44
CA TRP A 47 11.21 12.41 -25.65
C TRP A 47 9.98 12.38 -26.55
N ASN A 48 8.81 12.91 -26.15
CA ASN A 48 7.63 12.95 -27.01
C ASN A 48 6.88 14.29 -26.92
N VAL A 49 6.79 15.01 -28.04
CA VAL A 49 6.10 16.30 -28.18
C VAL A 49 4.57 16.16 -28.06
N GLU A 50 4.05 14.94 -28.22
CA GLU A 50 2.60 14.65 -28.17
C GLU A 50 2.06 14.38 -26.76
N ASN A 51 2.92 14.31 -25.73
CA ASN A 51 2.53 13.79 -24.42
C ASN A 51 2.70 14.82 -23.30
N ASP A 52 2.00 15.97 -23.45
CA ASP A 52 2.09 17.16 -22.59
C ASP A 52 1.52 16.98 -21.16
N GLY A 53 1.41 15.74 -20.68
CA GLY A 53 0.86 15.40 -19.37
C GLY A 53 1.51 14.19 -18.68
N ILE A 54 2.47 13.52 -19.31
CA ILE A 54 3.14 12.35 -18.73
C ILE A 54 4.42 12.78 -18.03
N ALA A 55 4.49 12.54 -16.72
CA ALA A 55 5.68 12.73 -15.94
C ALA A 55 6.62 11.52 -16.11
N MET A 56 7.92 11.72 -15.93
CA MET A 56 8.91 10.64 -16.03
C MET A 56 8.60 9.46 -15.08
N VAL A 57 7.98 9.71 -13.93
CA VAL A 57 7.54 8.68 -12.98
C VAL A 57 6.50 7.72 -13.57
N ASP A 58 5.63 8.21 -14.46
CA ASP A 58 4.57 7.42 -15.08
C ASP A 58 5.12 6.40 -16.10
N THR A 59 6.36 6.60 -16.55
CA THR A 59 7.06 5.67 -17.46
C THR A 59 7.82 4.58 -16.73
N VAL A 60 7.98 4.69 -15.41
CA VAL A 60 8.67 3.69 -14.61
C VAL A 60 7.71 2.53 -14.38
N ALA A 61 8.04 1.36 -14.94
CA ALA A 61 7.28 0.14 -14.66
C ALA A 61 7.28 -0.14 -13.16
N ALA A 62 6.09 -0.41 -12.60
CA ALA A 62 5.98 -0.85 -11.22
C ALA A 62 6.75 -2.17 -11.05
N VAL A 63 7.49 -2.30 -9.94
CA VAL A 63 8.21 -3.54 -9.60
C VAL A 63 7.22 -4.65 -9.22
N VAL A 64 6.06 -4.26 -8.70
CA VAL A 64 4.98 -5.18 -8.33
C VAL A 64 3.95 -5.17 -9.43
N ASP A 65 3.78 -6.32 -10.07
CA ASP A 65 2.70 -6.55 -11.02
C ASP A 65 1.40 -6.81 -10.24
N THR A 66 0.71 -5.71 -9.92
CA THR A 66 -0.54 -5.74 -9.18
C THR A 66 -1.67 -6.41 -9.94
N PHE A 67 -1.55 -6.50 -11.28
CA PHE A 67 -2.56 -7.14 -12.12
C PHE A 67 -2.47 -8.66 -12.00
N THR A 68 -1.28 -9.25 -12.11
CA THR A 68 -1.10 -10.70 -11.91
C THR A 68 -1.43 -11.12 -10.49
N GLU A 69 -1.08 -10.34 -9.47
CA GLU A 69 -1.44 -10.64 -8.08
C GLU A 69 -2.98 -10.66 -7.87
N ALA A 70 -3.71 -9.77 -8.55
CA ALA A 70 -5.17 -9.76 -8.51
C ALA A 70 -5.78 -10.98 -9.22
N GLU A 71 -5.25 -11.37 -10.39
CA GLU A 71 -5.68 -12.57 -11.11
C GLU A 71 -5.40 -13.85 -10.31
N GLU A 72 -4.21 -13.96 -9.71
CA GLU A 72 -3.85 -15.08 -8.83
C GLU A 72 -4.77 -15.18 -7.62
N SER A 73 -5.14 -14.04 -7.01
CA SER A 73 -6.06 -13.99 -5.88
C SER A 73 -7.45 -14.52 -6.23
N ILE A 74 -7.97 -14.13 -7.41
CA ILE A 74 -9.26 -14.64 -7.93
C ILE A 74 -9.16 -16.15 -8.18
N TYR A 75 -8.06 -16.61 -8.78
CA TYR A 75 -7.82 -18.02 -9.05
C TYR A 75 -7.78 -18.87 -7.77
N ILE A 76 -7.03 -18.43 -6.75
CA ILE A 76 -6.96 -19.11 -5.44
C ILE A 76 -8.34 -19.15 -4.78
N HIS A 77 -9.10 -18.05 -4.85
CA HIS A 77 -10.46 -18.02 -4.30
C HIS A 77 -11.37 -19.05 -4.99
N ASP A 78 -11.33 -19.13 -6.33
CA ASP A 78 -12.12 -20.11 -7.08
C ASP A 78 -11.65 -21.56 -6.85
N MET A 79 -10.37 -21.79 -6.60
CA MET A 79 -9.87 -23.10 -6.18
C MET A 79 -10.44 -23.50 -4.82
N LEU A 80 -10.32 -22.61 -3.83
CA LEU A 80 -10.79 -22.85 -2.46
C LEU A 80 -12.31 -23.01 -2.39
N SER A 81 -13.08 -22.34 -3.25
CA SER A 81 -14.55 -22.43 -3.30
C SER A 81 -15.06 -23.86 -3.54
N THR A 82 -14.23 -24.73 -4.12
CA THR A 82 -14.58 -26.15 -4.40
C THR A 82 -14.45 -27.07 -3.18
N LEU A 83 -13.81 -26.59 -2.13
CA LEU A 83 -13.65 -27.30 -0.87
C LEU A 83 -14.87 -27.07 0.03
N THR A 84 -15.14 -28.02 0.91
CA THR A 84 -16.13 -27.77 1.97
C THR A 84 -15.59 -26.71 2.95
N SER A 85 -16.47 -26.02 3.67
CA SER A 85 -16.04 -25.01 4.65
C SER A 85 -15.05 -25.56 5.68
N GLN A 86 -15.18 -26.83 6.06
CA GLN A 86 -14.26 -27.48 6.99
C GLN A 86 -12.90 -27.77 6.35
N GLN A 87 -12.89 -28.20 5.08
CA GLN A 87 -11.66 -28.38 4.30
C GLN A 87 -10.93 -27.05 4.07
N GLN A 88 -11.67 -25.97 3.77
CA GLN A 88 -11.10 -24.62 3.64
C GLN A 88 -10.42 -24.18 4.93
N LYS A 89 -11.07 -24.38 6.09
CA LYS A 89 -10.48 -24.06 7.40
C LYS A 89 -9.17 -24.82 7.64
N VAL A 90 -9.16 -26.12 7.37
CA VAL A 90 -7.95 -26.96 7.53
C VAL A 90 -6.83 -26.52 6.58
N ILE A 91 -7.12 -26.25 5.30
CA ILE A 91 -6.12 -25.80 4.32
C ILE A 91 -5.59 -24.41 4.67
N MET A 92 -6.47 -23.48 5.04
CA MET A 92 -6.07 -22.13 5.44
C MET A 92 -5.15 -22.16 6.67
N ALA A 93 -5.49 -22.96 7.68
CA ALA A 93 -4.68 -23.07 8.89
C ALA A 93 -3.33 -23.76 8.63
N THR A 94 -3.33 -24.88 7.91
CA THR A 94 -2.12 -25.71 7.74
C THR A 94 -1.18 -25.23 6.63
N ILE A 95 -1.71 -24.78 5.49
CA ILE A 95 -0.90 -24.43 4.32
C ILE A 95 -0.60 -22.92 4.31
N ILE A 96 -1.62 -22.09 4.48
CA ILE A 96 -1.47 -20.63 4.35
C ILE A 96 -0.88 -20.03 5.63
N LYS A 97 -1.35 -20.47 6.80
CA LYS A 97 -0.88 -19.96 8.11
C LYS A 97 0.24 -20.79 8.75
N GLY A 98 0.56 -21.96 8.20
CA GLY A 98 1.65 -22.82 8.68
C GLY A 98 1.42 -23.50 10.03
N ALA A 99 0.17 -23.58 10.52
CA ALA A 99 -0.14 -24.28 11.75
C ALA A 99 0.04 -25.81 11.61
N THR A 100 0.45 -26.47 12.67
CA THR A 100 0.59 -27.93 12.68
C THR A 100 -0.78 -28.62 12.70
N GLU A 101 -0.85 -29.84 12.15
CA GLU A 101 -2.10 -30.62 12.17
C GLU A 101 -2.60 -30.90 13.60
N ARG A 102 -1.69 -30.93 14.58
CA ARG A 102 -2.03 -31.10 16.00
C ARG A 102 -2.68 -29.85 16.60
N GLU A 103 -2.17 -28.66 16.29
CA GLU A 103 -2.77 -27.39 16.72
C GLU A 103 -4.16 -27.21 16.11
N VAL A 104 -4.29 -27.50 14.81
CA VAL A 104 -5.59 -27.44 14.11
C VAL A 104 -6.57 -28.48 14.65
N ALA A 105 -6.10 -29.66 15.03
CA ALA A 105 -6.93 -30.69 15.67
C ALA A 105 -7.50 -30.22 17.01
N LEU A 106 -6.66 -29.59 17.84
CA LEU A 106 -7.09 -28.99 19.11
C LEU A 106 -8.11 -27.86 18.89
N GLU A 107 -7.84 -26.96 17.94
CA GLU A 107 -8.73 -25.84 17.61
C GLU A 107 -10.10 -26.31 17.11
N LEU A 108 -10.13 -27.33 16.25
CA LEU A 108 -11.36 -27.84 15.64
C LEU A 108 -12.09 -28.91 16.48
N GLY A 109 -11.53 -29.32 17.62
CA GLY A 109 -12.09 -30.41 18.44
C GLY A 109 -12.08 -31.76 17.71
N MET A 110 -11.07 -32.00 16.88
CA MET A 110 -10.91 -33.20 16.06
C MET A 110 -9.67 -34.00 16.46
N SER A 111 -9.56 -35.24 16.00
CA SER A 111 -8.30 -35.99 16.12
C SER A 111 -7.30 -35.56 15.04
N GLN A 112 -6.01 -35.60 15.34
CA GLN A 112 -4.95 -35.30 14.35
C GLN A 112 -5.09 -36.15 13.07
N PRO A 113 -5.34 -37.48 13.12
CA PRO A 113 -5.56 -38.27 11.91
C PRO A 113 -6.76 -37.79 11.08
N ALA A 114 -7.82 -37.28 11.72
CA ALA A 114 -8.97 -36.74 11.00
C ALA A 114 -8.63 -35.44 10.26
N VAL A 115 -7.82 -34.56 10.87
CA VAL A 115 -7.29 -33.35 10.21
C VAL A 115 -6.40 -33.73 9.03
N HIS A 116 -5.49 -34.70 9.22
CA HIS A 116 -4.64 -35.21 8.15
C HIS A 116 -5.44 -35.73 6.96
N GLN A 117 -6.42 -36.62 7.20
CA GLN A 117 -7.28 -37.12 6.13
C GLN A 117 -8.09 -36.01 5.44
N MET A 118 -8.52 -35.00 6.19
CA MET A 118 -9.27 -33.88 5.64
C MET A 118 -8.40 -33.02 4.71
N LYS A 119 -7.17 -32.74 5.14
CA LYS A 119 -6.16 -32.04 4.34
C LYS A 119 -5.85 -32.81 3.06
N GLU A 120 -5.57 -34.11 3.14
CA GLU A 120 -5.30 -34.95 1.96
C GLU A 120 -6.48 -34.98 0.98
N ARG A 121 -7.72 -35.08 1.48
CA ARG A 121 -8.91 -35.02 0.62
C ARG A 121 -9.06 -33.66 -0.05
N ALA A 122 -8.77 -32.58 0.67
CA ALA A 122 -8.82 -31.23 0.12
C ALA A 122 -7.75 -31.03 -0.96
N LEU A 123 -6.49 -31.40 -0.69
CA LEU A 123 -5.39 -31.32 -1.66
C LEU A 123 -5.66 -32.15 -2.92
N ASN A 124 -6.24 -33.35 -2.77
CA ASN A 124 -6.62 -34.16 -3.92
C ASN A 124 -7.73 -33.52 -4.78
N ARG A 125 -8.68 -32.79 -4.17
CA ARG A 125 -9.69 -32.03 -4.92
C ARG A 125 -9.06 -30.88 -5.68
N LEU A 126 -8.20 -30.11 -5.02
CA LEU A 126 -7.47 -29.01 -5.65
C LEU A 126 -6.61 -29.51 -6.82
N ARG A 127 -5.89 -30.63 -6.63
CA ARG A 127 -5.06 -31.23 -7.67
C ARG A 127 -5.86 -31.65 -8.91
N LYS A 128 -7.06 -32.21 -8.72
CA LYS A 128 -7.96 -32.58 -9.84
C LYS A 128 -8.46 -31.36 -10.61
N LYS A 129 -8.68 -30.23 -9.92
CA LYS A 129 -9.09 -28.99 -10.57
C LYS A 129 -7.92 -28.31 -11.31
N LEU A 130 -6.70 -28.43 -10.79
CA LEU A 130 -5.48 -27.89 -11.39
C LEU A 130 -4.99 -28.70 -12.60
N TYR A 131 -5.12 -30.03 -12.53
CA TYR A 131 -4.76 -30.95 -13.61
C TYR A 131 -5.96 -31.82 -13.97
N PRO A 132 -6.95 -31.28 -14.70
CA PRO A 132 -7.98 -32.10 -15.32
C PRO A 132 -7.28 -32.94 -16.40
N GLY A 133 -7.15 -34.23 -16.14
CA GLY A 133 -6.66 -35.20 -17.14
C GLY A 133 -7.58 -35.26 -18.35
#